data_AF-A0A432ST86-F1
#
_entry.id   AF-A0A432ST86-F1
#
_cell.length_a   1.000
_cell.length_b   1.000
_cell.length_c   1.000
_cell.angle_alpha   90.00
_cell.angle_beta   90.00
_cell.angle_gamma   90.00
#
_symmetry.space_group_name_H-M   'P 1'
#
loop_
_entity.id
_entity.type
_entity.pdbx_description
1 polymer ?
#
loop_
_entity_poly.entity_id
_entity_poly.type
_entity_poly.pdbx_seq_one_letter_code
_entity_poly.pdbx_strand_id
1 'polypeptide(L)'
;MVNRKQIVLAALLCASLAQATELILPGTVISNGQKMIGSRFMGYVKHVYVKLGQKVKREQNLYEMESAEFDILKSQADLMVDQAQTVLDFWKRRIHILNEKRKRLKEKTRMNGIFG
;
A
#
# COMPACT_ATOMS: atom_id res chain seq x y z
N MET A 1 -66.30 17.55 41.39
CA MET A 1 -65.76 18.46 42.42
C MET A 1 -64.28 18.18 42.57
N VAL A 2 -63.40 19.16 42.28
CA VAL A 2 -61.95 18.99 42.41
C VAL A 2 -61.54 19.34 43.84
N ASN A 3 -60.83 18.45 44.52
CA ASN A 3 -60.43 18.67 45.91
C ASN A 3 -59.28 19.67 46.02
N ARG A 4 -59.30 20.54 47.04
CA ARG A 4 -58.29 21.61 47.27
C ARG A 4 -56.84 21.08 47.27
N LYS A 5 -56.62 19.85 47.75
CA LYS A 5 -55.30 19.18 47.73
C LYS A 5 -54.83 18.84 46.30
N GLN A 6 -55.74 18.50 45.39
CA GLN A 6 -55.41 18.20 43.99
C GLN A 6 -55.03 19.48 43.22
N ILE A 7 -55.65 20.62 43.56
CA ILE A 7 -55.28 21.92 42.97
C ILE A 7 -53.88 22.34 43.42
N VAL A 8 -53.55 22.16 44.71
CA VAL A 8 -52.20 22.45 45.23
C VAL A 8 -51.16 21.54 44.58
N LEU A 9 -51.47 20.25 44.41
CA LEU A 9 -50.57 19.29 43.79
C LEU A 9 -50.32 19.62 42.31
N ALA A 10 -51.38 19.98 41.56
CA ALA A 10 -51.27 20.40 40.17
C ALA A 10 -50.46 21.70 40.01
N ALA A 11 -50.65 22.66 40.91
CA ALA A 11 -49.89 23.92 40.92
C ALA A 11 -48.39 23.68 41.19
N LEU A 12 -48.06 22.78 42.12
CA LEU A 12 -46.68 22.41 42.44
C LEU A 12 -45.97 21.71 41.26
N LEU A 13 -46.70 20.87 40.52
CA LEU A 13 -46.19 20.17 39.34
C LEU A 13 -45.97 21.11 38.15
N CYS A 14 -46.82 22.11 37.96
CA CYS A 14 -46.61 23.17 36.96
C CYS A 14 -45.39 24.05 37.29
N ALA A 15 -45.15 24.32 38.58
CA ALA A 15 -44.02 25.13 39.02
C ALA A 15 -42.66 24.46 38.83
N SER A 16 -42.58 23.11 38.88
CA SER A 16 -41.32 22.39 38.63
C SER A 16 -40.96 22.30 37.13
N LEU A 17 -41.96 22.20 36.25
CA LEU A 17 -41.77 22.21 34.80
C LEU A 17 -41.33 23.58 34.26
N ALA A 18 -41.66 24.66 34.96
CA ALA A 18 -41.27 26.03 34.59
C ALA A 18 -39.78 26.34 34.85
N GLN A 19 -39.08 25.50 35.61
CA GLN A 19 -37.63 25.62 35.86
C GLN A 19 -36.83 24.82 34.80
N ALA A 20 -37.08 25.08 33.53
CA ALA A 20 -36.26 24.57 32.44
C ALA A 20 -35.05 25.51 32.26
N THR A 21 -33.94 25.19 32.91
CA THR A 21 -32.70 25.96 32.79
C THR A 21 -31.96 25.56 31.51
N GLU A 22 -31.57 26.53 30.68
CA GLU A 22 -30.74 26.27 29.50
C GLU A 22 -29.34 25.81 29.92
N LEU A 23 -29.04 24.53 29.65
CA LEU A 23 -27.75 23.94 29.95
C LEU A 23 -26.76 24.25 28.82
N ILE A 24 -25.93 25.26 29.03
CA ILE A 24 -24.87 25.63 28.08
C ILE A 24 -23.63 24.80 28.38
N LEU A 25 -23.41 23.74 27.61
CA LEU A 25 -22.15 22.99 27.64
C LEU A 25 -21.16 23.56 26.62
N PRO A 26 -19.89 23.76 26.99
CA PRO A 26 -18.84 24.04 26.01
C PRO A 26 -18.59 22.78 25.16
N GLY A 27 -18.90 22.87 23.87
CA GLY A 27 -18.62 21.83 22.89
C GLY A 27 -17.55 22.28 21.90
N THR A 28 -16.75 21.33 21.41
CA THR A 28 -15.83 21.58 20.28
C THR A 28 -16.28 20.75 19.08
N VAL A 29 -16.28 21.36 17.90
CA VAL A 29 -16.61 20.67 16.64
C VAL A 29 -15.32 20.08 16.08
N ILE A 30 -15.26 18.76 15.99
CA ILE A 30 -14.15 18.04 15.38
C ILE A 30 -14.57 17.41 14.06
N SER A 31 -13.63 17.31 13.12
CA SER A 31 -13.89 16.66 11.83
C SER A 31 -14.06 15.16 12.02
N ASN A 32 -15.19 14.62 11.56
CA ASN A 32 -15.39 13.18 11.52
C ASN A 32 -14.47 12.58 10.44
N GLY A 33 -13.58 11.67 10.81
CA GLY A 33 -12.68 10.97 9.87
C GLY A 33 -11.32 11.62 9.60
N GLN A 34 -10.75 12.38 10.54
CA GLN A 34 -9.36 12.83 10.43
C GLN A 34 -8.40 11.63 10.40
N LYS A 35 -7.59 11.52 9.35
CA LYS A 35 -6.52 10.53 9.23
C LYS A 35 -5.21 11.21 8.86
N MET A 36 -4.16 10.82 9.57
CA MET A 36 -2.79 11.19 9.23
C MET A 36 -2.34 10.34 8.05
N ILE A 37 -1.86 10.98 6.98
CA ILE A 37 -1.27 10.31 5.83
C ILE A 37 0.25 10.46 5.94
N GLY A 38 0.91 9.39 6.35
CA GLY A 38 2.38 9.31 6.43
C GLY A 38 2.95 8.47 5.30
N SER A 39 4.24 8.67 5.00
CA SER A 39 4.97 7.76 4.13
C SER A 39 5.29 6.46 4.86
N ARG A 40 5.31 5.34 4.13
CA ARG A 40 5.81 4.05 4.60
C ARG A 40 7.32 3.90 4.42
N PHE A 41 7.92 4.73 3.56
CA PHE A 41 9.32 4.65 3.17
C PHE A 41 9.99 6.00 3.31
N MET A 42 11.27 5.99 3.70
CA MET A 42 12.07 7.20 3.86
C MET A 42 12.61 7.66 2.51
N GLY A 43 12.76 8.97 2.36
CA GLY A 43 13.23 9.59 1.13
C GLY A 43 12.98 11.10 1.15
N TYR A 44 13.35 11.77 0.06
CA TYR A 44 13.11 13.19 -0.14
C TYR A 44 11.81 13.40 -0.90
N VAL A 45 11.04 14.43 -0.51
CA VAL A 45 9.83 14.81 -1.26
C VAL A 45 10.25 15.53 -2.54
N LYS A 46 9.88 14.97 -3.68
CA LYS A 46 10.20 15.51 -5.01
C LYS A 46 9.13 16.52 -5.44
N HIS A 47 7.86 16.14 -5.31
CA HIS A 47 6.73 16.96 -5.70
C HIS A 47 5.58 16.86 -4.69
N VAL A 48 4.87 17.97 -4.48
CA VAL A 48 3.63 18.02 -3.70
C VAL A 48 2.52 18.51 -4.62
N TYR A 49 1.48 17.70 -4.79
CA TYR A 49 0.41 17.93 -5.76
C TYR A 49 -0.82 18.62 -5.16
N VAL A 50 -0.88 18.75 -3.84
CA VAL A 50 -2.05 19.25 -3.13
C VAL A 50 -1.74 20.47 -2.28
N LYS A 51 -2.70 21.40 -2.21
CA LYS A 51 -2.64 22.59 -1.35
C LYS A 51 -3.52 22.42 -0.12
N LEU A 52 -3.21 23.17 0.94
CA LEU A 52 -4.03 23.21 2.15
C LEU A 52 -5.47 23.64 1.83
N GLY A 53 -6.46 22.89 2.35
CA GLY A 53 -7.89 23.14 2.13
C GLY A 53 -8.45 22.55 0.82
N GLN A 54 -7.62 21.92 -0.02
CA GLN A 54 -8.08 21.28 -1.25
C GLN A 54 -8.78 19.95 -0.95
N LYS A 55 -9.92 19.69 -1.61
CA LYS A 55 -10.60 18.39 -1.55
C LYS A 55 -9.82 17.35 -2.37
N VAL A 56 -9.55 16.19 -1.77
CA VAL A 56 -8.85 15.07 -2.40
C VAL A 56 -9.77 13.86 -2.52
N LYS A 57 -9.55 13.04 -3.54
CA LYS A 57 -10.27 11.77 -3.75
C LYS A 57 -9.46 10.60 -3.18
N ARG A 58 -10.13 9.47 -2.97
CA ARG A 58 -9.44 8.21 -2.62
C ARG A 58 -8.50 7.82 -3.76
N GLU A 59 -7.35 7.25 -3.42
CA GLU A 59 -6.28 6.84 -4.35
C GLU A 59 -5.65 7.99 -5.17
N GLN A 60 -5.85 9.25 -4.77
CA GLN A 60 -5.18 10.38 -5.41
C GLN A 60 -3.75 10.53 -4.90
N ASN A 61 -2.80 10.70 -5.82
CA ASN A 61 -1.41 11.03 -5.50
C ASN A 61 -1.33 12.41 -4.85
N LEU A 62 -0.87 12.45 -3.59
CA LEU A 62 -0.75 13.69 -2.82
C LEU A 62 0.65 14.29 -2.92
N TYR A 63 1.66 13.43 -2.92
CA TYR A 63 3.06 13.80 -3.07
C TYR A 63 3.82 12.65 -3.72
N GLU A 64 4.98 12.97 -4.26
CA GLU A 64 5.94 12.03 -4.80
C GLU A 64 7.24 12.12 -4.01
N MET A 65 7.86 10.97 -3.75
CA MET A 65 9.12 10.87 -3.05
C MET A 65 10.16 10.17 -3.93
N GLU A 66 11.40 10.55 -3.72
CA GLU A 66 12.58 9.94 -4.32
C GLU A 66 13.49 9.43 -3.20
N SER A 67 14.00 8.21 -3.35
CA SER A 67 14.96 7.64 -2.41
C SER A 67 16.03 6.90 -3.19
N ALA A 68 17.29 7.19 -2.85
CA ALA A 68 18.44 6.49 -3.40
C ALA A 68 18.37 4.98 -3.10
N GLU A 69 17.70 4.58 -2.01
CA GLU A 69 17.50 3.16 -1.67
C GLU A 69 16.65 2.44 -2.73
N PHE A 70 15.61 3.09 -3.25
CA PHE A 70 14.79 2.50 -4.31
C PHE A 70 15.55 2.37 -5.62
N ASP A 71 16.41 3.33 -5.96
CA ASP A 71 17.26 3.24 -7.15
C ASP A 71 18.26 2.09 -7.04
N ILE A 72 18.85 1.91 -5.87
CA ILE A 72 19.74 0.78 -5.59
C ILE A 72 18.98 -0.53 -5.71
N LEU A 73 17.81 -0.66 -5.08
CA LEU A 73 16.99 -1.87 -5.16
C LEU A 73 16.59 -2.20 -6.60
N LYS A 74 16.23 -1.19 -7.38
CA LYS A 74 15.93 -1.36 -8.81
C LYS A 74 17.14 -1.87 -9.57
N SER A 75 18.31 -1.22 -9.40
CA SER A 75 19.54 -1.67 -10.05
C SER A 75 19.93 -3.10 -9.66
N GLN A 76 19.71 -3.50 -8.40
CA GLN A 76 19.98 -4.85 -7.94
C GLN A 76 19.03 -5.86 -8.60
N ALA A 77 17.74 -5.54 -8.68
CA ALA A 77 16.77 -6.38 -9.35
C ALA A 77 17.12 -6.57 -10.84
N ASP A 78 17.46 -5.48 -11.54
CA ASP A 78 17.86 -5.51 -12.94
C ASP A 78 19.13 -6.37 -13.13
N LEU A 79 20.15 -6.17 -12.29
CA LEU A 79 21.38 -6.98 -12.29
C LEU A 79 21.09 -8.47 -12.06
N MET A 80 20.17 -8.82 -11.15
CA MET A 80 19.79 -10.21 -10.88
C MET A 80 19.09 -10.86 -12.09
N VAL A 81 18.26 -10.09 -12.79
CA VAL A 81 17.61 -10.56 -14.03
C VAL A 81 18.67 -10.84 -15.11
N ASP A 82 19.63 -9.93 -15.30
CA ASP A 82 20.71 -10.10 -16.28
C ASP A 82 21.61 -11.30 -15.95
N GLN A 83 21.92 -11.49 -14.66
CA GLN A 83 22.65 -12.67 -14.19
C GLN A 83 21.88 -13.96 -14.49
N ALA A 84 20.57 -13.99 -14.25
CA ALA A 84 19.75 -15.17 -14.54
C ALA A 84 19.71 -15.49 -16.04
N GLN A 85 19.59 -14.48 -16.90
CA GLN A 85 19.64 -14.65 -18.35
C GLN A 85 21.01 -15.16 -18.81
N THR A 86 22.09 -14.58 -18.30
CA THR A 86 23.46 -15.00 -18.61
C THR A 86 23.69 -16.46 -18.24
N VAL A 87 23.23 -16.89 -17.06
CA VAL A 87 23.33 -18.28 -16.61
C VAL A 87 22.52 -19.21 -17.52
N LEU A 88 21.30 -18.82 -17.90
CA LEU A 88 20.47 -19.60 -18.82
C LEU A 88 21.17 -19.82 -20.17
N ASP A 89 21.73 -18.76 -20.74
CA ASP A 89 22.40 -18.82 -22.04
C ASP A 89 23.71 -19.62 -21.97
N PHE A 90 24.44 -19.50 -20.87
CA PHE A 90 25.58 -20.36 -20.60
C PHE A 90 25.18 -21.84 -20.62
N TRP A 91 24.10 -22.22 -19.93
CA TRP A 91 23.63 -23.60 -19.89
C TRP A 91 23.12 -24.10 -21.23
N LYS A 92 22.34 -23.29 -21.97
CA LYS A 92 21.91 -23.62 -23.34
C LYS A 92 23.10 -23.89 -24.25
N ARG A 93 24.10 -23.00 -24.23
CA ARG A 93 25.34 -23.16 -25.02
C ARG A 93 26.10 -24.41 -24.60
N ARG A 94 26.19 -24.68 -23.29
CA ARG A 94 26.87 -25.86 -22.75
C ARG A 94 26.21 -27.15 -23.24
N ILE A 95 24.88 -27.23 -23.21
CA ILE A 95 24.11 -28.38 -23.71
C ILE A 95 24.33 -28.56 -25.21
N HIS A 96 24.27 -27.48 -25.99
CA HIS A 96 24.52 -27.52 -27.43
C HIS A 96 25.90 -28.13 -27.75
N ILE A 97 26.96 -27.62 -27.11
CA ILE A 97 28.33 -28.14 -27.30
C ILE A 97 28.43 -29.63 -26.92
N LEU A 98 27.78 -30.05 -25.83
CA LEU A 98 27.77 -31.46 -25.41
C LEU A 98 27.07 -32.36 -26.43
N ASN A 99 25.95 -31.91 -26.99
CA ASN A 99 25.22 -32.65 -28.02
C ASN A 99 26.04 -32.80 -29.30
N GLU A 100 26.73 -31.75 -29.75
CA GLU A 100 27.62 -31.81 -30.91
C GLU A 100 28.83 -32.71 -30.67
N LYS A 101 29.41 -32.71 -29.45
CA LYS A 101 30.45 -33.67 -29.08
C LYS A 101 29.94 -35.12 -29.13
N ARG A 102 28.73 -35.38 -28.60
CA ARG A 102 28.11 -36.72 -28.64
C ARG A 102 27.88 -37.21 -30.07
N LYS A 103 27.41 -36.35 -30.98
CA LYS A 103 27.22 -36.69 -32.40
C LYS A 103 28.54 -37.11 -33.05
N ARG A 104 29.59 -36.29 -32.91
CA ARG A 104 30.94 -36.59 -33.45
C ARG A 104 31.53 -37.89 -32.91
N LEU A 105 31.33 -38.19 -31.62
CA LEU A 105 31.77 -39.45 -31.04
C LEU A 105 31.05 -40.65 -31.65
N LYS A 106 29.71 -40.58 -31.79
CA LYS A 106 28.93 -41.64 -32.45
C LYS A 106 29.38 -41.89 -33.88
N GLU A 107 29.64 -40.82 -34.64
CA GLU A 107 30.12 -40.92 -36.02
C GLU A 107 31.51 -41.57 -36.09
N LYS A 108 32.44 -41.17 -35.22
CA LYS A 108 33.77 -41.79 -35.11
C LYS A 108 33.69 -43.27 -34.75
N THR A 109 32.84 -43.66 -33.79
CA THR A 109 32.62 -45.06 -33.44
C THR A 109 32.05 -45.86 -34.61
N ARG A 110 31.11 -45.29 -35.37
CA ARG A 110 30.56 -45.95 -36.57
C ARG A 110 31.61 -46.13 -37.66
N MET A 111 32.44 -45.13 -37.94
CA MET A 111 33.52 -45.25 -38.92
C MET A 111 34.54 -46.32 -38.50
N ASN A 112 34.99 -46.30 -37.24
CA ASN A 112 35.96 -47.29 -36.76
C ASN A 112 35.43 -48.73 -36.76
N GLY A 113 34.11 -48.94 -36.61
CA GLY A 113 33.49 -50.26 -36.71
C GLY A 113 33.20 -50.74 -38.14
N ILE A 114 33.38 -49.89 -39.16
CA ILE A 114 33.26 -50.27 -40.59
C ILE A 114 34.64 -50.63 -41.19
N PHE A 115 35.73 -50.15 -40.58
CA PHE A 115 37.11 -50.39 -41.01
C PHE A 115 37.84 -51.50 -40.21
N GLY A 116 37.14 -52.27 -39.39
CA GLY A 116 37.65 -53.45 -38.67
C GLY A 116 36.77 -54.66 -38.93
#